data_AF-A0A537GQS5-F1
#
_entry.id   AF-A0A537GQS5-F1
#
_cell.length_a   1.000
_cell.length_b   1.000
_cell.length_c   1.000
_cell.angle_alpha   90.00
_cell.angle_beta   90.00
_cell.angle_gamma   90.00
#
_symmetry.space_group_name_H-M   'P 1'
#
loop_
_entity.id
_entity.type
_entity.pdbx_description
1 polymer ?
#
loop_
_entity_poly.entity_id
_entity_poly.type
_entity_poly.pdbx_seq_one_letter_code
_entity_poly.pdbx_strand_id
1 'polypeptide(L)'
;SKLHRASTRSARGLARDPRVVEAQKSCASLSTIPHPKQKRLRELISEDLRSNPDSKVIVFTQFRDSVEAIVEELGMIEAVQPVRFVGQASRNSEDLGLSQNEQMQILEDFRDGKHNVLVTTSIGEEGLHVPDVDHVIFYEAVPSEIRMIQRRGRTGRTRPGKTTVLMTEGTIDEAYYWTSIRKEERMHRYLATVKSMGPRQKRKTTLLDYA
;
A
#
# COMPACT_ATOMS: atom_id res chain seq x y z
N SER A 1 -23.10 7.53 0.99
CA SER A 1 -22.01 8.36 1.55
C SER A 1 -21.96 8.22 3.07
N LYS A 2 -20.77 7.91 3.64
CA LYS A 2 -20.55 7.80 5.11
C LYS A 2 -20.89 9.11 5.85
N LEU A 3 -20.84 10.26 5.17
CA LEU A 3 -21.17 11.58 5.73
C LEU A 3 -22.66 11.74 6.12
N HIS A 4 -23.58 11.08 5.42
CA HIS A 4 -25.01 11.14 5.74
C HIS A 4 -25.38 10.37 7.01
N ARG A 5 -24.56 9.39 7.40
CA ARG A 5 -24.77 8.55 8.60
C ARG A 5 -23.92 9.02 9.79
N ALA A 6 -23.19 10.13 9.67
CA ALA A 6 -22.26 10.56 10.69
C ALA A 6 -22.97 11.18 11.91
N SER A 7 -22.59 10.74 13.11
CA SER A 7 -23.23 11.14 14.37
C SER A 7 -22.80 12.51 14.90
N THR A 8 -21.58 12.95 14.58
CA THR A 8 -20.98 14.17 15.14
C THR A 8 -21.58 15.45 14.53
N ARG A 9 -21.67 16.52 15.33
CA ARG A 9 -22.17 17.83 14.88
C ARG A 9 -21.33 18.37 13.71
N SER A 10 -20.01 18.23 13.80
CA SER A 10 -19.07 18.68 12.76
C SER A 10 -19.25 17.93 11.44
N ALA A 11 -19.43 16.60 11.49
CA ALA A 11 -19.67 15.81 10.28
C ALA A 11 -21.03 16.12 9.64
N ARG A 12 -22.07 16.35 10.45
CA ARG A 12 -23.38 16.82 9.95
C ARG A 12 -23.30 18.21 9.34
N GLY A 13 -22.48 19.11 9.90
CA GLY A 13 -22.19 20.42 9.33
C GLY A 13 -21.53 20.31 7.97
N LEU A 14 -20.48 19.48 7.87
CA LEU A 14 -19.78 19.23 6.60
C LEU A 14 -20.69 18.58 5.55
N ALA A 15 -21.54 17.63 5.94
CA ALA A 15 -22.50 16.99 5.04
C ALA A 15 -23.55 17.96 4.46
N ARG A 16 -23.79 19.08 5.14
CA ARG A 16 -24.73 20.13 4.71
C ARG A 16 -24.04 21.30 3.99
N ASP A 17 -22.70 21.33 3.96
CA ASP A 17 -21.96 22.38 3.27
C ASP A 17 -22.29 22.33 1.76
N PRO A 18 -22.74 23.44 1.14
CA PRO A 18 -23.14 23.46 -0.26
C PRO A 18 -22.06 22.93 -1.21
N ARG A 19 -20.78 23.19 -0.92
CA ARG A 19 -19.64 22.74 -1.74
C ARG A 19 -19.48 21.22 -1.68
N VAL A 20 -19.73 20.63 -0.51
CA VAL A 20 -19.67 19.18 -0.31
C VAL A 20 -20.83 18.50 -1.02
N VAL A 21 -22.03 19.08 -0.94
CA VAL A 21 -23.21 18.57 -1.65
C VAL A 21 -23.01 18.64 -3.17
N GLU A 22 -22.48 19.74 -3.69
CA GLU A 22 -22.16 19.91 -5.10
C GLU A 22 -21.09 18.91 -5.57
N ALA A 23 -20.02 18.75 -4.79
CA ALA A 23 -19.00 17.75 -5.06
C ALA A 23 -19.57 16.33 -5.07
N GLN A 24 -20.46 15.98 -4.13
CA GLN A 24 -21.13 14.67 -4.10
C GLN A 24 -21.99 14.43 -5.34
N LYS A 25 -22.74 15.43 -5.80
CA LYS A 25 -23.53 15.33 -7.04
C LYS A 25 -22.64 15.12 -8.25
N SER A 26 -21.55 15.88 -8.35
CA SER A 26 -20.57 15.76 -9.43
C SER A 26 -19.89 14.38 -9.45
N CYS A 27 -19.53 13.85 -8.28
CA CYS A 27 -18.99 12.50 -8.18
C CYS A 27 -20.03 11.43 -8.56
N ALA A 28 -21.29 11.61 -8.17
CA ALA A 28 -22.36 10.68 -8.52
C ALA A 28 -22.62 10.64 -10.04
N SER A 29 -22.51 11.77 -10.73
CA SER A 29 -22.61 11.78 -12.21
C SER A 29 -21.42 11.12 -12.90
N LEU A 30 -20.29 10.97 -12.22
CA LEU A 30 -19.07 10.37 -12.74
C LEU A 30 -18.90 8.90 -12.31
N SER A 31 -19.83 8.34 -11.51
CA SER A 31 -19.67 7.02 -10.89
C SER A 31 -19.62 5.85 -11.88
N THR A 32 -20.04 6.07 -13.13
CA THR A 32 -19.99 5.08 -14.20
C THR A 32 -18.66 5.08 -14.96
N ILE A 33 -17.83 6.10 -14.75
CA ILE A 33 -16.53 6.23 -15.43
C ILE A 33 -15.46 5.65 -14.50
N PRO A 34 -14.84 4.51 -14.85
CA PRO A 34 -13.77 3.93 -14.05
C PRO A 34 -12.55 4.86 -14.02
N HIS A 35 -11.85 4.88 -12.89
CA HIS A 35 -10.66 5.71 -12.75
C HIS A 35 -9.52 5.18 -13.66
N PRO A 36 -8.70 6.03 -14.33
CA PRO A 36 -7.64 5.55 -15.23
C PRO A 36 -6.65 4.55 -14.60
N LYS A 37 -6.37 4.68 -13.29
CA LYS A 37 -5.54 3.72 -12.53
C LYS A 37 -6.10 2.29 -12.53
N GLN A 38 -7.42 2.12 -12.56
CA GLN A 38 -8.08 0.81 -12.61
C GLN A 38 -7.69 0.07 -13.90
N LYS A 39 -7.91 0.74 -15.05
CA LYS A 39 -7.48 0.23 -16.36
C LYS A 39 -5.99 -0.09 -16.39
N ARG A 40 -5.13 0.83 -15.90
CA ARG A 40 -3.67 0.62 -15.94
C ARG A 40 -3.22 -0.55 -15.06
N LEU A 41 -3.85 -0.74 -13.90
CA LEU A 41 -3.57 -1.87 -13.02
C LEU A 41 -3.89 -3.20 -13.72
N ARG A 42 -5.05 -3.28 -14.38
CA ARG A 42 -5.47 -4.47 -15.13
C ARG A 42 -4.49 -4.81 -16.25
N GLU A 43 -4.04 -3.80 -17.00
CA GLU A 43 -3.04 -3.98 -18.07
C GLU A 43 -1.74 -4.55 -17.51
N LEU A 44 -1.20 -3.95 -16.44
CA LEU A 44 0.05 -4.41 -15.82
C LEU A 44 -0.03 -5.87 -15.38
N ILE A 45 -1.08 -6.24 -14.64
CA ILE A 45 -1.25 -7.61 -14.14
C ILE A 45 -1.45 -8.59 -15.29
N SER A 46 -2.23 -8.21 -16.31
CA SER A 46 -2.42 -9.05 -17.50
C SER A 46 -1.14 -9.24 -18.29
N GLU A 47 -0.28 -8.21 -18.39
CA GLU A 47 1.04 -8.29 -19.01
C GLU A 47 1.97 -9.22 -18.24
N ASP A 48 2.00 -9.12 -16.91
CA ASP A 48 2.84 -9.97 -16.07
C ASP A 48 2.43 -11.45 -16.18
N LEU A 49 1.13 -11.75 -16.07
CA LEU A 49 0.61 -13.12 -16.15
C LEU A 49 0.69 -13.72 -17.57
N ARG A 50 0.60 -12.89 -18.61
CA ARG A 50 0.85 -13.34 -19.99
C ARG A 50 2.32 -13.71 -20.21
N SER A 51 3.24 -12.97 -19.57
CA SER A 51 4.67 -13.22 -19.67
C SER A 51 5.11 -14.42 -18.82
N ASN A 52 4.48 -14.59 -17.65
CA ASN A 52 4.70 -15.72 -16.75
C ASN A 52 3.39 -16.05 -16.02
N PRO A 53 2.69 -17.15 -16.37
CA PRO A 53 1.44 -17.54 -15.72
C PRO A 53 1.55 -17.77 -14.20
N ASP A 54 2.74 -18.13 -13.71
CA ASP A 54 3.02 -18.35 -12.29
C ASP A 54 3.48 -17.06 -11.56
N SER A 55 3.42 -15.91 -12.24
CA SER A 55 3.85 -14.62 -11.69
C SER A 55 2.99 -14.24 -10.49
N LYS A 56 3.65 -13.87 -9.40
CA LYS A 56 2.98 -13.39 -8.18
C LYS A 56 3.09 -11.89 -8.08
N VAL A 57 1.98 -11.24 -7.75
CA VAL A 57 1.89 -9.78 -7.65
C VAL A 57 1.37 -9.37 -6.29
N ILE A 58 1.94 -8.30 -5.71
CA ILE A 58 1.37 -7.63 -4.54
C ILE A 58 0.95 -6.22 -4.95
N VAL A 59 -0.30 -5.87 -4.66
CA VAL A 59 -0.83 -4.52 -4.85
C VAL A 59 -1.01 -3.86 -3.48
N PHE A 60 -0.25 -2.79 -3.22
CA PHE A 60 -0.38 -1.98 -2.02
C PHE A 60 -1.28 -0.77 -2.26
N THR A 61 -2.26 -0.55 -1.37
CA THR A 61 -3.09 0.66 -1.29
C THR A 61 -3.15 1.16 0.17
N GLN A 62 -3.69 2.35 0.41
CA GLN A 62 -3.83 2.93 1.74
C GLN A 62 -5.14 2.56 2.44
N PHE A 63 -6.20 2.28 1.68
CA PHE A 63 -7.55 2.13 2.21
C PHE A 63 -8.15 0.74 1.95
N ARG A 64 -8.91 0.22 2.92
CA ARG A 64 -9.59 -1.08 2.79
C ARG A 64 -10.69 -1.06 1.73
N ASP A 65 -11.45 0.03 1.66
CA ASP A 65 -12.43 0.25 0.60
C ASP A 65 -11.77 0.13 -0.80
N SER A 66 -10.51 0.58 -0.95
CA SER A 66 -9.75 0.41 -2.19
C SER A 66 -9.29 -1.04 -2.42
N VAL A 67 -8.95 -1.78 -1.37
CA VAL A 67 -8.62 -3.22 -1.49
C VAL A 67 -9.82 -3.98 -2.04
N GLU A 68 -11.01 -3.75 -1.48
CA GLU A 68 -12.24 -4.42 -1.92
C GLU A 68 -12.56 -4.11 -3.39
N ALA A 69 -12.55 -2.83 -3.77
CA ALA A 69 -12.77 -2.42 -5.15
C ALA A 69 -11.76 -3.03 -6.14
N ILE A 70 -10.48 -3.08 -5.76
CA ILE A 70 -9.43 -3.67 -6.61
C ILE A 70 -9.62 -5.19 -6.74
N VAL A 71 -9.93 -5.90 -5.65
CA VAL A 71 -10.16 -7.35 -5.67
C VAL A 71 -11.35 -7.70 -6.57
N GLU A 72 -12.47 -6.99 -6.43
CA GLU A 72 -13.66 -7.17 -7.27
C GLU A 72 -13.35 -6.94 -8.75
N GLU A 73 -12.65 -5.85 -9.07
CA GLU A 73 -12.31 -5.52 -10.45
C GLU A 73 -11.35 -6.54 -11.08
N LEU A 74 -10.30 -6.92 -10.35
CA LEU A 74 -9.33 -7.90 -10.85
C LEU A 74 -9.93 -9.29 -10.97
N GLY A 75 -10.90 -9.64 -10.13
CA GLY A 75 -11.61 -10.93 -10.17
C GLY A 75 -12.45 -11.13 -11.43
N MET A 76 -12.69 -10.07 -12.21
CA MET A 76 -13.35 -10.16 -13.52
C MET A 76 -12.42 -10.68 -14.62
N ILE A 77 -11.12 -10.84 -14.35
CA ILE A 77 -10.13 -11.34 -15.31
C ILE A 77 -9.92 -12.83 -15.03
N GLU A 78 -10.25 -13.68 -16.01
CA GLU A 78 -10.24 -15.16 -15.86
C GLU A 78 -8.92 -15.73 -15.31
N ALA A 79 -7.78 -15.19 -15.74
CA ALA A 79 -6.45 -15.63 -15.32
C ALA A 79 -6.00 -15.07 -13.94
N VAL A 80 -6.78 -14.19 -13.31
CA VAL A 80 -6.41 -13.50 -12.08
C VAL A 80 -7.21 -14.07 -10.92
N GLN A 81 -6.52 -14.46 -9.86
CA GLN A 81 -7.09 -14.96 -8.62
C GLN A 81 -6.68 -14.00 -7.48
N PRO A 82 -7.34 -12.83 -7.36
CA PRO A 82 -6.97 -11.84 -6.38
C PRO A 82 -7.51 -12.20 -4.99
N VAL A 83 -6.77 -11.84 -3.94
CA VAL A 83 -7.22 -12.02 -2.56
C VAL A 83 -7.00 -10.78 -1.72
N ARG A 84 -8.01 -10.47 -0.90
CA ARG A 84 -7.99 -9.37 0.08
C ARG A 84 -7.10 -9.74 1.26
N PHE A 85 -6.13 -8.89 1.57
CA PHE A 85 -5.27 -9.05 2.74
C PHE A 85 -5.23 -7.76 3.57
N VAL A 86 -5.95 -7.76 4.68
CA VAL A 86 -6.00 -6.64 5.63
C VAL A 86 -5.63 -7.12 7.04
N GLY A 87 -5.80 -6.26 8.04
CA GLY A 87 -5.35 -6.51 9.42
C GLY A 87 -6.49 -6.88 10.33
N GLN A 88 -6.13 -7.23 11.55
CA GLN A 88 -7.02 -7.89 12.50
C GLN A 88 -8.16 -7.01 13.01
N ALA A 89 -7.96 -5.69 13.10
CA ALA A 89 -9.00 -4.80 13.60
C ALA A 89 -10.20 -4.73 12.64
N SER A 90 -11.39 -5.01 13.13
CA SER A 90 -12.65 -4.69 12.43
C SER A 90 -13.02 -3.23 12.69
N ARG A 91 -13.43 -2.50 11.65
CA ARG A 91 -13.81 -1.09 11.79
C ARG A 91 -15.29 -0.91 12.13
N ASN A 92 -16.13 -1.81 11.62
CA ASN A 92 -17.57 -1.86 11.84
C ASN A 92 -18.08 -3.26 11.47
N SER A 93 -19.40 -3.44 11.42
CA SER A 93 -20.04 -4.72 11.06
C SER A 93 -19.87 -5.11 9.59
N GLU A 94 -19.47 -4.20 8.70
CA GLU A 94 -19.35 -4.40 7.25
C GLU A 94 -17.88 -4.57 6.80
N ASP A 95 -16.92 -3.90 7.48
CA ASP A 95 -15.48 -3.99 7.24
C ASP A 95 -14.81 -4.76 8.37
N LEU A 96 -14.78 -6.08 8.19
CA LEU A 96 -14.14 -7.04 9.09
C LEU A 96 -12.64 -7.12 8.82
N GLY A 97 -11.88 -7.16 9.92
CA GLY A 97 -10.47 -7.52 9.88
C GLY A 97 -10.26 -9.02 9.62
N LEU A 98 -9.02 -9.40 9.38
CA LEU A 98 -8.61 -10.80 9.23
C LEU A 98 -7.91 -11.25 10.51
N SER A 99 -8.39 -12.32 11.13
CA SER A 99 -7.69 -12.97 12.24
C SER A 99 -6.30 -13.46 11.82
N GLN A 100 -5.42 -13.71 12.78
CA GLN A 100 -4.06 -14.18 12.50
C GLN A 100 -4.06 -15.51 11.72
N ASN A 101 -5.00 -16.42 12.01
CA ASN A 101 -5.11 -17.71 11.32
C ASN A 101 -5.57 -17.51 9.87
N GLU A 102 -6.54 -16.63 9.62
CA GLU A 102 -6.97 -16.29 8.25
C GLU A 102 -5.83 -15.64 7.45
N GLN A 103 -5.09 -14.73 8.08
CA GLN A 103 -3.91 -14.13 7.45
C GLN A 103 -2.87 -15.18 7.08
N MET A 104 -2.60 -16.14 7.97
CA MET A 104 -1.65 -17.23 7.71
C MET A 104 -2.13 -18.10 6.54
N GLN A 105 -3.39 -18.53 6.55
CA GLN A 105 -3.98 -19.34 5.49
C GLN A 105 -3.91 -18.64 4.12
N ILE A 106 -4.24 -17.35 4.05
CA ILE A 106 -4.16 -16.58 2.80
C ILE A 106 -2.72 -16.49 2.28
N LEU A 107 -1.75 -16.31 3.17
CA LEU A 107 -0.33 -16.28 2.77
C LEU A 107 0.16 -17.65 2.29
N GLU A 108 -0.33 -18.75 2.88
CA GLU A 108 -0.05 -20.11 2.41
C GLU A 108 -0.68 -20.36 1.04
N ASP A 109 -1.96 -20.03 0.86
CA ASP A 109 -2.67 -20.17 -0.40
C ASP A 109 -2.02 -19.34 -1.53
N PHE A 110 -1.55 -18.13 -1.21
CA PHE A 110 -0.78 -17.29 -2.12
C PHE A 110 0.61 -17.89 -2.42
N ARG A 111 1.27 -18.50 -1.45
CA ARG A 111 2.54 -19.20 -1.66
C ARG A 111 2.36 -20.43 -2.55
N ASP A 112 1.25 -21.14 -2.42
CA ASP A 112 0.96 -22.36 -3.16
C ASP A 112 0.35 -22.07 -4.55
N GLY A 113 0.12 -20.79 -4.88
CA GLY A 113 -0.35 -20.35 -6.20
C GLY A 113 -1.87 -20.40 -6.37
N LYS A 114 -2.65 -20.69 -5.32
CA LYS A 114 -4.11 -20.58 -5.36
C LYS A 114 -4.56 -19.14 -5.61
N HIS A 115 -3.77 -18.18 -5.14
CA HIS A 115 -3.89 -16.76 -5.44
C HIS A 115 -2.61 -16.27 -6.09
N ASN A 116 -2.73 -15.51 -7.18
CA ASN A 116 -1.60 -14.91 -7.89
C ASN A 116 -1.50 -13.39 -7.68
N VAL A 117 -2.53 -12.76 -7.09
CA VAL A 117 -2.50 -11.34 -6.72
C VAL A 117 -2.94 -11.16 -5.26
N LEU A 118 -2.06 -10.60 -4.44
CA LEU A 118 -2.36 -10.21 -3.05
C LEU A 118 -2.63 -8.70 -3.00
N VAL A 119 -3.85 -8.30 -2.67
CA VAL A 119 -4.23 -6.88 -2.56
C VAL A 119 -4.28 -6.50 -1.09
N THR A 120 -3.43 -5.56 -0.68
CA THR A 120 -3.21 -5.28 0.74
C THR A 120 -3.09 -3.80 1.07
N THR A 121 -3.42 -3.49 2.32
CA THR A 121 -3.09 -2.19 2.94
C THR A 121 -1.70 -2.23 3.58
N SER A 122 -1.37 -1.28 4.46
CA SER A 122 -0.06 -1.18 5.13
C SER A 122 0.16 -2.22 6.25
N ILE A 123 -0.29 -3.45 6.08
CA ILE A 123 -0.41 -4.45 7.17
C ILE A 123 0.77 -5.44 7.15
N GLY A 124 1.85 -5.08 6.47
CA GLY A 124 3.07 -5.87 6.31
C GLY A 124 4.35 -5.18 6.76
N GLU A 125 4.28 -4.18 7.63
CA GLU A 125 5.46 -3.43 8.09
C GLU A 125 6.13 -4.08 9.32
N GLU A 126 5.39 -4.79 10.19
CA GLU A 126 5.95 -5.59 11.29
C GLU A 126 5.13 -6.87 11.54
N GLY A 127 5.80 -8.03 11.67
CA GLY A 127 5.23 -9.28 12.20
C GLY A 127 4.75 -10.36 11.21
N LEU A 128 4.51 -10.04 9.93
CA LEU A 128 4.04 -11.02 8.92
C LEU A 128 5.08 -11.22 7.80
N HIS A 129 5.51 -12.47 7.59
CA HIS A 129 6.43 -12.84 6.51
C HIS A 129 5.66 -13.01 5.19
N VAL A 130 5.38 -11.89 4.53
CA VAL A 130 4.79 -11.91 3.18
C VAL A 130 5.79 -12.51 2.17
N PRO A 131 5.37 -13.47 1.32
CA PRO A 131 6.22 -14.13 0.32
C PRO A 131 6.94 -13.18 -0.64
N ASP A 132 8.05 -13.65 -1.22
CA ASP A 132 8.74 -12.98 -2.33
C ASP A 132 7.87 -13.05 -3.59
N VAL A 133 7.75 -11.94 -4.30
CA VAL A 133 6.88 -11.79 -5.48
C VAL A 133 7.63 -11.23 -6.67
N ASP A 134 7.06 -11.40 -7.86
CA ASP A 134 7.65 -10.94 -9.12
C ASP A 134 7.44 -9.44 -9.35
N HIS A 135 6.29 -8.93 -8.91
CA HIS A 135 5.92 -7.54 -9.11
C HIS A 135 5.26 -6.96 -7.87
N VAL A 136 5.82 -5.85 -7.38
CA VAL A 136 5.19 -4.99 -6.37
C VAL A 136 4.58 -3.77 -7.06
N ILE A 137 3.28 -3.57 -6.90
CA ILE A 137 2.55 -2.42 -7.42
C ILE A 137 2.07 -1.56 -6.26
N PHE A 138 2.44 -0.29 -6.26
CA PHE A 138 1.84 0.72 -5.39
C PHE A 138 0.68 1.36 -6.15
N TYR A 139 -0.55 1.10 -5.74
CA TYR A 139 -1.76 1.67 -6.37
C TYR A 139 -1.85 3.19 -6.18
N GLU A 140 -1.18 3.69 -5.15
CA GLU A 140 -1.04 5.11 -4.84
C GLU A 140 0.30 5.35 -4.14
N ALA A 141 0.84 6.55 -4.29
CA ALA A 141 2.08 6.94 -3.64
C ALA A 141 1.87 7.15 -2.13
N VAL A 142 2.88 6.80 -1.33
CA VAL A 142 2.88 7.01 0.13
C VAL A 142 4.08 7.89 0.49
N PRO A 143 3.92 8.97 1.27
CA PRO A 143 4.99 9.92 1.60
C PRO A 143 5.95 9.39 2.68
N SER A 144 6.36 8.12 2.55
CA SER A 144 7.28 7.44 3.48
C SER A 144 8.25 6.55 2.71
N GLU A 145 9.52 6.90 2.85
CA GLU A 145 10.69 6.17 2.36
C GLU A 145 10.82 4.80 3.00
N ILE A 146 10.59 4.67 4.32
CA ILE A 146 10.67 3.39 5.04
C ILE A 146 9.68 2.40 4.44
N ARG A 147 8.43 2.85 4.27
CA ARG A 147 7.36 2.03 3.68
C ARG A 147 7.68 1.65 2.24
N MET A 148 8.18 2.59 1.42
CA MET A 148 8.58 2.28 0.05
C MET A 148 9.70 1.24 -0.01
N ILE A 149 10.75 1.40 0.79
CA ILE A 149 11.89 0.47 0.83
C ILE A 149 11.44 -0.93 1.28
N GLN A 150 10.70 -1.02 2.38
CA GLN A 150 10.23 -2.30 2.93
C GLN A 150 9.29 -3.05 1.98
N ARG A 151 8.41 -2.32 1.27
CA ARG A 151 7.46 -2.90 0.32
C ARG A 151 8.13 -3.29 -0.99
N ARG A 152 9.04 -2.46 -1.52
CA ARG A 152 9.87 -2.81 -2.68
C ARG A 152 10.76 -4.02 -2.40
N GLY A 153 11.21 -4.20 -1.15
CA GLY A 153 11.95 -5.38 -0.70
C GLY A 153 11.15 -6.68 -0.62
N ARG A 154 9.88 -6.70 -1.07
CA ARG A 154 9.06 -7.92 -1.26
C ARG A 154 9.23 -8.56 -2.63
N THR A 155 10.01 -7.94 -3.49
CA THR A 155 10.45 -8.50 -4.77
C THR A 155 11.97 -8.42 -4.87
N GLY A 156 12.56 -9.07 -5.87
CA GLY A 156 13.98 -8.92 -6.17
C GLY A 156 14.92 -9.73 -5.27
N ARG A 157 14.42 -10.68 -4.45
CA ARG A 157 15.27 -11.45 -3.53
C ARG A 157 15.95 -12.65 -4.20
N THR A 158 15.20 -13.37 -5.03
CA THR A 158 15.66 -14.60 -5.69
C THR A 158 15.87 -14.44 -7.19
N ARG A 159 15.10 -13.54 -7.82
CA ARG A 159 15.11 -13.23 -9.26
C ARG A 159 14.87 -11.73 -9.46
N PRO A 160 15.18 -11.15 -10.64
CA PRO A 160 14.90 -9.75 -10.92
C PRO A 160 13.44 -9.42 -10.62
N GLY A 161 13.25 -8.44 -9.73
CA GLY A 161 11.94 -7.99 -9.28
C GLY A 161 11.49 -6.72 -9.99
N LYS A 162 10.19 -6.59 -10.25
CA LYS A 162 9.59 -5.39 -10.85
C LYS A 162 8.89 -4.57 -9.76
N THR A 163 9.00 -3.25 -9.83
CA THR A 163 8.24 -2.36 -8.95
C THR A 163 7.64 -1.21 -9.75
N THR A 164 6.34 -1.01 -9.60
CA THR A 164 5.59 0.05 -10.28
C THR A 164 4.85 0.91 -9.27
N VAL A 165 4.87 2.23 -9.45
CA VAL A 165 4.06 3.17 -8.69
C VAL A 165 3.04 3.80 -9.63
N LEU A 166 1.75 3.59 -9.35
CA LEU A 166 0.66 4.28 -10.04
C LEU A 166 0.44 5.65 -9.39
N MET A 167 0.34 6.68 -10.21
CA MET A 167 0.10 8.05 -9.79
C MET A 167 -0.91 8.70 -10.72
N THR A 168 -1.71 9.61 -10.16
CA THR A 168 -2.63 10.46 -10.92
C THR A 168 -2.01 11.83 -11.08
N GLU A 169 -1.80 12.26 -12.32
CA GLU A 169 -1.24 13.57 -12.64
C GLU A 169 -2.10 14.71 -12.08
N GLY A 170 -1.45 15.77 -11.57
CA GLY A 170 -2.15 16.93 -11.02
C GLY A 170 -2.80 16.67 -9.66
N THR A 171 -2.44 15.59 -8.97
CA THR A 171 -3.00 15.23 -7.66
C THR A 171 -1.93 15.12 -6.59
N ILE A 172 -2.37 14.88 -5.35
CA ILE A 172 -1.47 14.67 -4.21
C ILE A 172 -0.54 13.45 -4.37
N ASP A 173 -0.87 12.52 -5.27
CA ASP A 173 -0.02 11.35 -5.59
C ASP A 173 1.41 11.79 -5.96
N GLU A 174 1.55 12.84 -6.79
CA GLU A 174 2.86 13.35 -7.21
C GLU A 174 3.65 13.93 -6.04
N ALA A 175 3.00 14.74 -5.20
CA ALA A 175 3.62 15.33 -4.02
C ALA A 175 4.10 14.24 -3.04
N TYR A 176 3.31 13.19 -2.85
CA TYR A 176 3.66 12.06 -1.99
C TYR A 176 4.83 11.26 -2.54
N TYR A 177 4.84 10.98 -3.84
CA TYR A 177 5.94 10.29 -4.49
C TYR A 177 7.24 11.08 -4.39
N TRP A 178 7.26 12.36 -4.75
CA TRP A 178 8.48 13.14 -4.64
C TRP A 178 8.93 13.35 -3.20
N THR A 179 8.01 13.35 -2.25
CA THR A 179 8.34 13.40 -0.82
C THR A 179 9.06 12.14 -0.37
N SER A 180 8.60 10.95 -0.75
CA SER A 180 9.25 9.70 -0.38
C SER A 180 10.64 9.57 -1.00
N ILE A 181 10.80 9.92 -2.28
CA ILE A 181 12.12 9.92 -2.96
C ILE A 181 13.12 10.83 -2.23
N ARG A 182 12.73 12.08 -1.93
CA ARG A 182 13.62 13.02 -1.23
C ARG A 182 13.98 12.57 0.18
N LYS A 183 13.06 11.90 0.88
CA LYS A 183 13.32 11.34 2.21
C LYS A 183 14.28 10.15 2.12
N GLU A 184 14.13 9.28 1.12
CA GLU A 184 15.04 8.16 0.85
C GLU A 184 16.46 8.66 0.55
N GLU A 185 16.61 9.65 -0.34
CA GLU A 185 17.91 10.27 -0.64
C GLU A 185 18.56 10.91 0.61
N ARG A 186 17.75 11.57 1.44
CA ARG A 186 18.21 12.17 2.69
C ARG A 186 18.68 11.09 3.67
N MET A 187 17.95 9.99 3.79
CA MET A 187 18.33 8.84 4.61
C MET A 187 19.68 8.28 4.18
N HIS A 188 19.88 8.04 2.88
CA HIS A 188 21.15 7.55 2.35
C HIS A 188 22.31 8.51 2.63
N ARG A 189 22.11 9.81 2.47
CA ARG A 189 23.11 10.82 2.82
C ARG A 189 23.49 10.76 4.30
N TYR A 190 22.51 10.69 5.20
CA TYR A 190 22.79 10.59 6.63
C TYR A 190 23.54 9.31 7.00
N LEU A 191 23.16 8.17 6.42
CA LEU A 191 23.86 6.90 6.66
C LEU A 191 25.31 6.95 6.18
N ALA A 192 25.57 7.58 5.03
CA ALA A 192 26.93 7.79 4.53
C ALA A 192 27.75 8.69 5.47
N THR A 193 27.18 9.79 5.94
CA THR A 193 27.84 10.69 6.92
C THR A 193 28.18 9.95 8.21
N VAL A 194 27.22 9.22 8.80
CA VAL A 194 27.45 8.45 10.03
C VAL A 194 28.56 7.41 9.84
N LYS A 195 28.58 6.72 8.70
CA LYS A 195 29.65 5.76 8.38
C LYS A 195 31.02 6.42 8.27
N SER A 196 31.11 7.63 7.72
CA SER A 196 32.37 8.40 7.62
C SER A 196 32.89 8.94 8.95
N MET A 197 32.01 9.15 9.95
CA MET A 197 32.41 9.65 11.28
C MET A 197 33.12 8.59 12.14
N GLY A 198 33.19 7.33 11.68
CA GLY A 198 33.78 6.22 12.41
C GLY A 198 32.97 5.82 13.65
N PRO A 199 33.35 4.73 14.33
CA PRO A 199 32.69 4.34 15.57
C PRO A 199 32.86 5.44 16.61
N ARG A 200 31.73 5.91 17.15
CA ARG A 200 31.72 6.86 18.27
C ARG A 200 32.43 6.20 19.45
N GLN A 201 33.66 6.61 19.76
CA GLN A 201 34.32 6.19 21.00
C GLN A 201 33.42 6.63 22.14
N LYS A 202 32.75 5.67 22.79
CA LYS A 202 32.15 5.92 24.10
C LYS A 202 33.32 6.29 25.01
N ARG A 203 33.49 7.59 25.28
CA ARG A 203 34.37 8.05 26.36
C ARG A 203 33.90 7.31 27.61
N LYS A 204 34.72 6.41 28.15
CA LYS A 204 34.40 5.74 29.41
C LYS A 204 34.29 6.83 30.45
N THR A 205 33.13 6.99 31.07
CA THR A 205 32.99 7.85 32.24
C THR A 205 33.94 7.31 33.29
N THR A 206 34.90 8.13 33.68
CA THR A 206 35.87 7.80 34.73
C THR A 206 35.37 8.36 36.06
N LEU A 207 35.90 7.84 37.18
CA LEU A 207 35.61 8.41 38.49
C LEU A 207 36.02 9.90 38.61
N LEU A 208 36.90 10.39 37.73
CA LEU A 208 37.30 11.80 37.64
C LEU A 208 36.21 12.70 37.05
N ASP A 209 35.21 12.14 36.36
CA ASP A 209 34.08 12.91 35.81
C ASP A 209 32.99 13.18 36.89
N TYR A 210 33.17 12.64 38.11
CA TYR A 210 32.26 12.77 39.26
C TYR A 210 32.91 13.46 40.48
N ALA A 211 34.14 13.97 40.34
CA ALA A 211 34.86 14.75 41.35
C ALA A 211 34.74 16.25 41.07
#